data_AF-A0AAD4VU97-F1
#
_entry.id   AF-A0AAD4VU97-F1
#
_cell.length_a   1.000
_cell.length_b   1.000
_cell.length_c   1.000
_cell.angle_alpha   90.00
_cell.angle_beta   90.00
_cell.angle_gamma   90.00
#
_symmetry.space_group_name_H-M   'P 1'
#
loop_
_entity.id
_entity.type
_entity.pdbx_description
1 polymer ?
#
loop_
_entity_poly.entity_id
_entity_poly.type
_entity_poly.pdbx_seq_one_letter_code
_entity_poly.pdbx_strand_id
1 'polypeptide(L)'
;MLPLVWSHNPLTTLKLIFSVESICFSYQKFDTAVLWLLQNHPKTLLRNLHSIADLPDCGSLYALVQILYVLLVQDGKDVHLHPERYNRDPYYKLLHDGVIDILVERLNSDIDKMKQHKLELEPSDYSPYYLTSQIDKYHRPRKISAAECCVSKTPWHDHPARTIFLRESIAGRLFPPESDQLEEWERLRKDFLVPLTNYYDRKDKVPYEKRYHRQGRDPCEVKKYLEEVKAAAAAGGSIGIIKPDALLPNEIIDFVFDEDVGVGAELQWKAMVDMYRTQKQGKGFGKFKNWLVAGSTNFALEVGLKILMSELSEEPWKGKLIGREDYQPDWSGEDDQSDWIQGHHDLKSKCELMWKSNYCGVFRAIELILELAVNANLKAEHMIKKVLVFNWENPQGSLLFEYAYEAKRRLFEKIRSKYKEKGYGDEVVPHILFWDVYDYPIPDSWICTQHPGFTTLSGFSDSLVKSFLDNGGEIDHHHVMEAVIAHKEYQPLVVVD
;
A
#
# COMPACT_ATOMS: atom_id res chain seq x y z
N MET A 1 24.33 10.83 7.74
CA MET A 1 23.60 9.88 6.88
C MET A 1 23.26 10.52 5.53
N LEU A 2 22.40 11.56 5.48
CA LEU A 2 21.96 12.19 4.22
C LEU A 2 23.07 12.60 3.23
N PRO A 3 24.18 13.26 3.64
CA PRO A 3 25.26 13.57 2.70
C PRO A 3 25.91 12.35 2.04
N LEU A 4 26.00 11.24 2.78
CA LEU A 4 26.62 10.00 2.28
C LEU A 4 25.71 9.30 1.26
N VAL A 5 24.42 9.18 1.56
CA VAL A 5 23.46 8.54 0.65
C VAL A 5 23.22 9.37 -0.60
N TRP A 6 23.18 10.71 -0.47
CA TRP A 6 23.08 11.61 -1.62
C TRP A 6 24.29 11.51 -2.53
N SER A 7 25.51 11.46 -1.97
CA SER A 7 26.74 11.27 -2.74
C SER A 7 26.79 9.93 -3.46
N HIS A 8 26.12 8.91 -2.92
CA HIS A 8 26.06 7.58 -3.53
C HIS A 8 25.03 7.51 -4.66
N ASN A 9 23.80 7.94 -4.41
CA ASN A 9 22.73 8.00 -5.41
C ASN A 9 21.73 9.12 -5.05
N PRO A 10 21.86 10.31 -5.64
CA PRO A 10 21.06 11.46 -5.25
C PRO A 10 19.59 11.31 -5.67
N LEU A 11 19.32 10.66 -6.80
CA LEU A 11 17.95 10.43 -7.27
C LEU A 11 17.21 9.44 -6.36
N THR A 12 17.83 8.31 -6.02
CA THR A 12 17.24 7.37 -5.06
C THR A 12 17.05 8.02 -3.70
N THR A 13 18.02 8.82 -3.24
CA THR A 13 17.87 9.57 -1.98
C THR A 13 16.69 10.53 -2.04
N LEU A 14 16.53 11.29 -3.12
CA LEU A 14 15.40 12.19 -3.33
C LEU A 14 14.06 11.44 -3.29
N LYS A 15 13.94 10.32 -4.02
CA LYS A 15 12.73 9.49 -4.01
C LYS A 15 12.42 8.97 -2.61
N LEU A 16 13.43 8.54 -1.86
CA LEU A 16 13.27 8.06 -0.49
C LEU A 16 12.86 9.16 0.49
N ILE A 17 13.39 10.39 0.35
CA ILE A 17 12.97 11.53 1.19
C ILE A 17 11.45 11.76 1.08
N PHE A 18 10.90 11.60 -0.12
CA PHE A 18 9.48 11.84 -0.38
C PHE A 18 8.60 10.59 -0.31
N SER A 19 9.18 9.39 -0.19
CA SER A 19 8.43 8.16 0.10
C SER A 19 8.18 7.94 1.58
N VAL A 20 8.80 8.74 2.42
CA VAL A 20 8.70 8.74 3.89
C VAL A 20 7.28 9.04 4.38
N GLU A 21 6.45 9.76 3.61
CA GLU A 21 5.04 10.03 3.97
C GLU A 21 4.11 8.82 3.80
N SER A 22 4.52 7.79 3.05
CA SER A 22 3.77 6.53 2.90
C SER A 22 3.83 5.65 4.15
N ILE A 23 4.87 5.79 4.97
CA ILE A 23 5.19 4.88 6.07
C ILE A 23 5.16 5.65 7.39
N CYS A 24 4.00 6.13 7.87
CA CYS A 24 3.80 6.57 9.27
C CYS A 24 5.02 7.22 9.99
N PHE A 25 5.80 8.06 9.32
CA PHE A 25 7.05 8.57 9.86
C PHE A 25 6.73 9.68 10.86
N SER A 26 7.55 9.83 11.90
CA SER A 26 7.45 11.03 12.73
C SER A 26 7.77 12.25 11.86
N TYR A 27 6.89 13.27 11.88
CA TYR A 27 7.08 14.55 11.18
C TYR A 27 8.53 15.07 11.31
N GLN A 28 9.17 14.86 12.47
CA GLN A 28 10.56 15.22 12.75
C GLN A 28 11.60 14.66 11.75
N LYS A 29 11.47 13.40 11.30
CA LYS A 29 12.46 12.81 10.38
C LYS A 29 12.30 13.35 8.96
N PHE A 30 11.05 13.49 8.50
CA PHE A 30 10.74 14.15 7.23
C PHE A 30 11.22 15.60 7.23
N ASP A 31 10.87 16.36 8.27
CA ASP A 31 11.31 17.75 8.46
C ASP A 31 12.84 17.84 8.41
N THR A 32 13.56 16.97 9.12
CA THR A 32 15.03 16.94 9.09
C THR A 32 15.57 16.68 7.69
N ALA A 33 14.99 15.75 6.94
CA ALA A 33 15.44 15.38 5.61
C ALA A 33 15.16 16.47 4.57
N VAL A 34 13.96 17.05 4.60
CA VAL A 34 13.56 18.18 3.77
C VAL A 34 14.41 19.40 4.06
N LEU A 35 14.68 19.71 5.32
CA LEU A 35 15.54 20.84 5.69
C LEU A 35 16.96 20.67 5.18
N TRP A 36 17.50 19.45 5.27
CA TRP A 36 18.79 19.16 4.71
C TRP A 36 18.79 19.30 3.17
N LEU A 37 17.76 18.79 2.49
CA LEU A 37 17.60 18.91 1.04
C LEU A 37 17.52 20.37 0.62
N LEU A 38 16.79 21.20 1.39
CA LEU A 38 16.67 22.62 1.15
C LEU A 38 18.01 23.35 1.25
N GLN A 39 18.75 23.10 2.33
CA GLN A 39 19.99 23.81 2.62
C GLN A 39 21.10 23.47 1.62
N ASN A 40 21.10 22.24 1.09
CA ASN A 40 22.20 21.73 0.27
C ASN A 40 21.83 21.63 -1.23
N HIS A 41 20.56 21.39 -1.54
CA HIS A 41 20.04 21.07 -2.87
C HIS A 41 18.77 21.88 -3.25
N PRO A 42 18.75 23.22 -3.05
CA PRO A 42 17.55 24.04 -3.17
C PRO A 42 16.94 24.09 -4.59
N LYS A 43 17.79 23.95 -5.62
CA LYS A 43 17.36 23.92 -7.03
C LYS A 43 16.63 22.61 -7.35
N THR A 44 17.13 21.50 -6.80
CA THR A 44 16.49 20.20 -6.91
C THR A 44 15.12 20.22 -6.27
N LEU A 45 14.97 20.76 -5.05
CA LEU A 45 13.63 20.88 -4.44
C LEU A 45 12.66 21.71 -5.31
N LEU A 46 13.08 22.91 -5.74
CA LEU A 46 12.24 23.81 -6.53
C LEU A 46 11.80 23.17 -7.85
N ARG A 47 12.70 22.44 -8.52
CA ARG A 47 12.40 21.78 -9.80
C ARG A 47 11.31 20.71 -9.67
N ASN A 48 11.18 20.11 -8.51
CA ASN A 48 10.31 18.95 -8.29
C ASN A 48 8.97 19.26 -7.63
N LEU A 49 8.64 20.53 -7.35
CA LEU A 49 7.40 20.86 -6.61
C LEU A 49 6.12 20.24 -7.23
N HIS A 50 5.96 20.31 -8.56
CA HIS A 50 4.81 19.68 -9.23
C HIS A 50 4.84 18.15 -9.11
N SER A 51 6.01 17.53 -9.25
CA SER A 51 6.16 16.08 -9.10
C SER A 51 5.87 15.63 -7.68
N ILE A 52 6.30 16.40 -6.67
CA ILE A 52 6.00 16.15 -5.26
C ILE A 52 4.49 16.24 -5.03
N ALA A 53 3.81 17.26 -5.59
CA ALA A 53 2.35 17.42 -5.49
C ALA A 53 1.55 16.24 -6.08
N ASP A 54 2.17 15.44 -6.96
CA ASP A 54 1.53 14.31 -7.64
C ASP A 54 1.85 12.95 -7.03
N LEU A 55 2.67 12.88 -5.98
CA LEU A 55 3.02 11.63 -5.32
C LEU A 55 1.77 10.89 -4.76
N PRO A 56 1.82 9.54 -4.70
CA PRO A 56 0.67 8.68 -4.40
C PRO A 56 0.25 8.75 -2.94
N ASP A 57 1.19 9.13 -2.08
CA ASP A 57 1.11 8.90 -0.65
C ASP A 57 0.38 10.02 0.08
N CYS A 58 -0.02 9.72 1.31
CA CYS A 58 -0.70 10.62 2.23
C CYS A 58 -0.10 12.04 2.19
N GLY A 59 -0.79 12.96 1.52
CA GLY A 59 -0.55 14.38 1.73
C GLY A 59 0.61 15.00 0.98
N SER A 60 0.92 14.58 -0.24
CA SER A 60 1.78 15.33 -1.18
C SER A 60 1.58 16.85 -1.19
N LEU A 61 0.32 17.34 -1.12
CA LEU A 61 0.04 18.77 -0.98
C LEU A 61 0.30 19.31 0.43
N TYR A 62 0.03 18.54 1.49
CA TYR A 62 0.48 18.90 2.84
C TYR A 62 2.00 18.84 2.99
N ALA A 63 2.70 17.98 2.25
CA ALA A 63 4.16 17.92 2.19
C ALA A 63 4.69 19.26 1.72
N LEU A 64 4.08 19.85 0.68
CA LEU A 64 4.42 21.20 0.21
C LEU A 64 4.15 22.27 1.27
N VAL A 65 3.00 22.20 1.96
CA VAL A 65 2.68 23.12 3.07
C VAL A 65 3.68 22.96 4.22
N GLN A 66 4.06 21.73 4.55
CA GLN A 66 5.00 21.37 5.59
C GLN A 66 6.41 21.86 5.23
N ILE A 67 6.87 21.67 3.99
CA ILE A 67 8.12 22.23 3.48
C ILE A 67 8.18 23.74 3.77
N LEU A 68 7.16 24.49 3.39
CA LEU A 68 7.11 25.94 3.63
C LEU A 68 7.10 26.30 5.13
N TYR A 69 6.36 25.54 5.93
CA TYR A 69 6.29 25.74 7.37
C TYR A 69 7.64 25.50 8.04
N VAL A 70 8.31 24.39 7.70
CA VAL A 70 9.59 24.02 8.30
C VAL A 70 10.69 25.01 7.89
N LEU A 71 10.66 25.52 6.66
CA LEU A 71 11.51 26.65 6.24
C LEU A 71 11.32 27.88 7.10
N LEU A 72 10.06 28.22 7.34
CA LEU A 72 9.71 29.45 8.03
C LEU A 72 10.12 29.39 9.50
N VAL A 73 9.94 28.24 10.15
CA VAL A 73 10.16 28.05 11.60
C VAL A 73 11.62 27.70 11.94
N GLN A 74 12.46 27.41 10.95
CA GLN A 74 13.84 26.91 11.11
C GLN A 74 14.74 27.77 12.03
N ASP A 75 14.46 29.07 12.16
CA ASP A 75 15.25 30.02 12.98
C ASP A 75 14.73 30.19 14.44
N GLY A 76 13.76 29.39 14.88
CA GLY A 76 13.33 29.32 16.28
C GLY A 76 12.70 30.59 16.85
N LYS A 77 12.16 31.48 16.01
CA LYS A 77 11.64 32.80 16.44
C LYS A 77 10.27 33.14 15.87
N ASP A 78 9.22 32.90 16.64
CA ASP A 78 7.92 33.60 16.57
C ASP A 78 7.01 33.37 15.34
N VAL A 79 5.70 33.41 15.57
CA VAL A 79 4.62 33.06 14.61
C VAL A 79 4.30 34.22 13.65
N HIS A 80 4.99 35.35 13.80
CA HIS A 80 4.85 36.54 12.97
C HIS A 80 5.87 36.63 11.80
N LEU A 81 6.63 35.56 11.56
CA LEU A 81 7.73 35.55 10.60
C LEU A 81 7.34 35.63 9.12
N HIS A 82 6.14 35.19 8.72
CA HIS A 82 5.84 35.02 7.30
C HIS A 82 6.00 36.33 6.50
N PRO A 83 5.34 37.46 6.85
CA PRO A 83 5.50 38.70 6.09
C PRO A 83 6.95 39.21 6.06
N GLU A 84 7.71 39.05 7.13
CA GLU A 84 9.12 39.48 7.17
C GLU A 84 9.99 38.59 6.28
N ARG A 85 9.86 37.27 6.39
CA ARG A 85 10.66 36.30 5.63
C ARG A 85 10.32 36.36 4.15
N TYR A 86 9.04 36.43 3.80
CA TYR A 86 8.56 36.58 2.42
C TYR A 86 9.13 37.82 1.73
N ASN A 87 9.31 38.92 2.47
CA ASN A 87 9.89 40.15 1.91
C ASN A 87 11.42 40.16 1.89
N ARG A 88 12.09 39.48 2.83
CA ARG A 88 13.55 39.52 2.98
C ARG A 88 14.30 38.39 2.27
N ASP A 89 13.68 37.22 2.13
CA ASP A 89 14.30 36.01 1.60
C ASP A 89 13.72 35.68 0.22
N PRO A 90 14.43 36.03 -0.87
CA PRO A 90 13.97 35.77 -2.23
C PRO A 90 13.76 34.28 -2.52
N TYR A 91 14.47 33.40 -1.83
CA TYR A 91 14.36 31.96 -2.03
C TYR A 91 13.10 31.40 -1.34
N TYR A 92 12.84 31.81 -0.09
CA TYR A 92 11.57 31.49 0.57
C TYR A 92 10.38 32.02 -0.23
N LYS A 93 10.46 33.24 -0.74
CA LYS A 93 9.43 33.83 -1.59
C LYS A 93 9.16 32.98 -2.84
N LEU A 94 10.21 32.59 -3.56
CA LEU A 94 10.09 31.78 -4.78
C LEU A 94 9.46 30.41 -4.51
N LEU A 95 9.87 29.76 -3.42
CA LEU A 95 9.33 28.46 -3.01
C LEU A 95 7.86 28.58 -2.59
N HIS A 96 7.56 29.59 -1.78
CA HIS A 96 6.20 29.90 -1.34
C HIS A 96 5.30 30.16 -2.54
N ASP A 97 5.70 31.08 -3.43
CA ASP A 97 4.92 31.41 -4.62
C ASP A 97 4.65 30.18 -5.49
N GLY A 98 5.67 29.35 -5.74
CA GLY A 98 5.51 28.13 -6.52
C GLY A 98 4.55 27.10 -5.90
N VAL A 99 4.57 26.93 -4.58
CA VAL A 99 3.62 26.04 -3.88
C VAL A 99 2.19 26.60 -3.95
N ILE A 100 2.02 27.91 -3.75
CA ILE A 100 0.69 28.53 -3.84
C ILE A 100 0.15 28.42 -5.29
N ASP A 101 0.99 28.64 -6.31
CA ASP A 101 0.59 28.52 -7.71
C ASP A 101 0.08 27.10 -8.02
N ILE A 102 0.75 26.05 -7.52
CA ILE A 102 0.30 24.66 -7.65
C ILE A 102 -1.07 24.45 -7.00
N LEU A 103 -1.26 24.94 -5.77
CA LEU A 103 -2.55 24.81 -5.08
C LEU A 103 -3.68 25.53 -5.81
N VAL A 104 -3.41 26.72 -6.34
CA VAL A 104 -4.37 27.50 -7.14
C VAL A 104 -4.70 26.79 -8.45
N GLU A 105 -3.71 26.25 -9.16
CA GLU A 105 -3.92 25.47 -10.39
C GLU A 105 -4.86 24.28 -10.14
N ARG A 106 -4.59 23.49 -9.09
CA ARG A 106 -5.40 22.32 -8.71
C ARG A 106 -6.82 22.73 -8.33
N LEU A 107 -6.94 23.77 -7.51
CA LEU A 107 -8.22 24.28 -7.07
C LEU A 107 -9.07 24.78 -8.24
N ASN A 108 -8.50 25.57 -9.16
CA ASN A 108 -9.21 26.04 -10.36
C ASN A 108 -9.67 24.88 -11.24
N SER A 109 -8.81 23.88 -11.47
CA SER A 109 -9.19 22.67 -12.20
C SER A 109 -10.41 21.97 -11.57
N ASP A 110 -10.44 21.82 -10.25
CA ASP A 110 -11.51 21.11 -9.56
C ASP A 110 -12.80 21.95 -9.48
N ILE A 111 -12.68 23.27 -9.31
CA ILE A 111 -13.79 24.22 -9.43
C ILE A 111 -14.40 24.16 -10.83
N ASP A 112 -13.58 24.10 -11.89
CA ASP A 112 -14.06 24.01 -13.26
C ASP A 112 -14.77 22.68 -13.53
N LYS A 113 -14.24 21.56 -13.02
CA LYS A 113 -14.93 20.26 -13.08
C LYS A 113 -16.28 20.31 -12.37
N MET A 114 -16.33 20.95 -11.20
CA MET A 114 -17.57 21.14 -10.44
C MET A 114 -18.59 21.99 -11.22
N LYS A 115 -18.18 23.13 -11.78
CA LYS A 115 -19.03 24.01 -12.60
C LYS A 115 -19.52 23.35 -13.88
N GLN A 116 -18.70 22.48 -14.48
CA GLN A 116 -19.06 21.72 -15.69
C GLN A 116 -19.90 20.48 -15.38
N HIS A 117 -20.32 20.27 -14.13
CA HIS A 117 -21.05 19.08 -13.67
C HIS A 117 -20.32 17.76 -13.99
N LYS A 118 -18.99 17.80 -14.03
CA LYS A 118 -18.13 16.61 -14.20
C LYS A 118 -17.88 15.87 -12.89
N LEU A 119 -18.35 16.41 -11.76
CA LEU A 119 -18.30 15.79 -10.44
C LEU A 119 -19.73 15.46 -10.00
N GLU A 120 -19.94 14.21 -9.58
CA GLU A 120 -21.22 13.73 -9.03
C GLU A 120 -21.33 14.12 -7.55
N LEU A 121 -21.66 15.39 -7.30
CA LEU A 121 -21.88 15.93 -5.95
C LEU A 121 -23.26 15.54 -5.41
N GLU A 122 -23.34 15.19 -4.13
CA GLU A 122 -24.60 14.95 -3.42
C GLU A 122 -24.93 16.12 -2.49
N PRO A 123 -26.20 16.29 -2.07
CA PRO A 123 -26.57 17.33 -1.10
C PRO A 123 -25.79 17.28 0.22
N SER A 124 -25.31 16.10 0.61
CA SER A 124 -24.46 15.88 1.79
C SER A 124 -23.10 16.60 1.68
N ASP A 125 -22.56 16.77 0.48
CA ASP A 125 -21.25 17.42 0.25
C ASP A 125 -21.27 18.90 0.63
N TYR A 126 -22.42 19.55 0.50
CA TYR A 126 -22.56 20.97 0.85
C TYR A 126 -22.69 21.21 2.36
N SER A 127 -22.79 20.15 3.17
CA SER A 127 -22.96 20.28 4.61
C SER A 127 -21.64 20.61 5.32
N PRO A 128 -21.57 21.73 6.09
CA PRO A 128 -20.39 22.05 6.89
C PRO A 128 -20.22 21.11 8.10
N TYR A 129 -21.22 20.28 8.40
CA TYR A 129 -21.20 19.27 9.46
C TYR A 129 -20.74 17.90 8.98
N TYR A 130 -20.52 17.73 7.67
CA TYR A 130 -20.06 16.46 7.08
C TYR A 130 -18.54 16.24 7.17
N LEU A 131 -17.78 17.21 7.71
CA LEU A 131 -16.42 17.00 8.20
C LEU A 131 -16.50 15.98 9.35
N THR A 132 -16.49 14.69 9.01
CA THR A 132 -16.87 13.63 9.93
C THR A 132 -16.06 13.68 11.22
N SER A 133 -16.80 13.43 12.30
CA SER A 133 -16.36 13.04 13.64
C SER A 133 -14.97 12.44 13.72
N GLN A 134 -14.28 12.81 14.79
CA GLN A 134 -12.88 12.52 15.13
C GLN A 134 -12.52 11.03 15.31
N ILE A 135 -13.32 10.07 14.82
CA ILE A 135 -13.27 8.68 15.31
C ILE A 135 -12.56 7.70 14.37
N ASP A 136 -12.23 8.05 13.12
CA ASP A 136 -11.58 7.10 12.19
C ASP A 136 -10.26 7.63 11.59
N LYS A 137 -9.53 8.42 12.38
CA LYS A 137 -8.35 9.21 11.97
C LYS A 137 -7.00 8.47 11.96
N TYR A 138 -6.97 7.16 12.18
CA TYR A 138 -5.72 6.43 12.05
C TYR A 138 -5.42 6.17 10.56
N HIS A 139 -4.44 6.92 10.06
CA HIS A 139 -3.54 6.59 8.94
C HIS A 139 -4.20 5.94 7.71
N ARG A 140 -4.88 6.76 6.87
CA ARG A 140 -5.33 6.31 5.53
C ARG A 140 -4.51 7.00 4.43
N PRO A 141 -3.84 6.26 3.53
CA PRO A 141 -3.33 6.74 2.25
C PRO A 141 -4.44 7.29 1.40
N ARG A 142 -4.55 8.62 1.38
CA ARG A 142 -5.49 9.31 0.52
C ARG A 142 -4.85 10.54 -0.08
N LYS A 143 -5.07 10.71 -1.39
CA LYS A 143 -4.70 11.93 -2.10
C LYS A 143 -5.55 13.08 -1.56
N ILE A 144 -4.88 13.99 -0.88
CA ILE A 144 -5.48 15.18 -0.28
C ILE A 144 -5.73 16.20 -1.38
N SER A 145 -6.93 16.81 -1.36
CA SER A 145 -7.28 17.84 -2.33
C SER A 145 -6.72 19.19 -1.92
N ALA A 146 -6.48 20.09 -2.88
CA ALA A 146 -6.08 21.47 -2.58
C ALA A 146 -7.14 22.20 -1.73
N ALA A 147 -8.42 21.86 -1.92
CA ALA A 147 -9.52 22.37 -1.11
C ALA A 147 -9.38 21.97 0.36
N GLU A 148 -9.00 20.73 0.65
CA GLU A 148 -8.82 20.23 2.00
C GLU A 148 -7.69 20.98 2.74
N CYS A 149 -6.56 21.25 2.07
CA CYS A 149 -5.47 22.07 2.63
C CYS A 149 -5.95 23.45 3.10
N CYS A 150 -7.00 23.99 2.48
CA CYS A 150 -7.56 25.29 2.82
C CYS A 150 -8.56 25.25 3.97
N VAL A 151 -9.29 24.14 4.15
CA VAL A 151 -10.43 24.05 5.10
C VAL A 151 -10.23 23.11 6.28
N SER A 152 -9.13 22.35 6.32
CA SER A 152 -8.83 21.43 7.41
C SER A 152 -8.82 22.16 8.76
N LYS A 153 -9.53 21.59 9.74
CA LYS A 153 -9.58 22.06 11.13
C LYS A 153 -8.72 21.23 12.07
N THR A 154 -7.95 20.29 11.52
CA THR A 154 -7.05 19.48 12.34
C THR A 154 -5.87 20.35 12.79
N PRO A 155 -5.49 20.36 14.08
CA PRO A 155 -4.42 21.23 14.56
C PRO A 155 -3.11 21.06 13.78
N TRP A 156 -2.79 19.82 13.40
CA TRP A 156 -1.58 19.45 12.65
C TRP A 156 -1.52 20.05 11.23
N HIS A 157 -2.66 20.32 10.60
CA HIS A 157 -2.71 20.90 9.25
C HIS A 157 -3.06 22.40 9.28
N ASP A 158 -3.96 22.82 10.17
CA ASP A 158 -4.38 24.23 10.27
C ASP A 158 -3.25 25.13 10.76
N HIS A 159 -2.42 24.65 11.71
CA HIS A 159 -1.32 25.46 12.23
C HIS A 159 -0.26 25.79 11.16
N PRO A 160 0.30 24.82 10.41
CA PRO A 160 1.19 25.12 9.29
C PRO A 160 0.55 26.05 8.26
N ALA A 161 -0.67 25.74 7.80
CA ALA A 161 -1.37 26.53 6.78
C ALA A 161 -1.56 28.00 7.18
N ARG A 162 -1.95 28.26 8.43
CA ARG A 162 -2.09 29.63 8.96
C ARG A 162 -0.75 30.34 9.11
N THR A 163 0.28 29.61 9.55
CA THR A 163 1.61 30.19 9.79
C THR A 163 2.24 30.68 8.48
N ILE A 164 1.99 29.99 7.36
CA ILE A 164 2.52 30.37 6.04
C ILE A 164 1.58 31.29 5.23
N PHE A 165 0.51 31.80 5.83
CA PHE A 165 -0.51 32.64 5.18
C PHE A 165 -1.09 31.98 3.92
N LEU A 166 -1.36 30.68 3.98
CA LEU A 166 -1.80 29.88 2.83
C LEU A 166 -3.08 30.45 2.21
N ARG A 167 -4.07 30.75 3.05
CA ARG A 167 -5.41 31.20 2.63
C ARG A 167 -5.34 32.58 1.99
N GLU A 168 -4.63 33.49 2.63
CA GLU A 168 -4.41 34.87 2.19
C GLU A 168 -3.67 34.90 0.83
N SER A 169 -2.68 34.02 0.66
CA SER A 169 -1.87 33.95 -0.56
C SER A 169 -2.62 33.33 -1.74
N ILE A 170 -3.51 32.37 -1.46
CA ILE A 170 -4.43 31.82 -2.46
C ILE A 170 -5.47 32.87 -2.84
N ALA A 171 -6.08 33.55 -1.85
CA ALA A 171 -7.08 34.58 -2.07
C ALA A 171 -6.52 35.71 -2.95
N GLY A 172 -5.30 36.18 -2.67
CA GLY A 172 -4.62 37.21 -3.47
C GLY A 172 -4.29 36.81 -4.92
N ARG A 173 -4.35 35.51 -5.27
CA ARG A 173 -4.21 35.02 -6.65
C ARG A 173 -5.54 34.79 -7.35
N LEU A 174 -6.56 34.43 -6.60
CA LEU A 174 -7.90 34.14 -7.13
C LEU A 174 -8.74 35.40 -7.31
N PHE A 175 -8.55 36.40 -6.46
CA PHE A 175 -9.41 37.58 -6.39
C PHE A 175 -8.63 38.87 -6.67
N PRO A 176 -9.28 39.87 -7.30
CA PRO A 176 -8.70 41.19 -7.48
C PRO A 176 -8.33 41.85 -6.13
N PRO A 177 -7.26 42.67 -6.04
CA PRO A 177 -6.90 43.39 -4.83
C PRO A 177 -8.03 44.29 -4.27
N GLU A 178 -8.94 44.75 -5.13
CA GLU A 178 -10.02 45.68 -4.78
C GLU A 178 -11.26 45.00 -4.20
N SER A 179 -11.35 43.66 -4.22
CA SER A 179 -12.49 42.93 -3.64
C SER A 179 -12.38 42.79 -2.12
N ASP A 180 -13.52 42.64 -1.44
CA ASP A 180 -13.54 42.20 -0.04
C ASP A 180 -13.05 40.74 0.03
N GLN A 181 -11.76 40.58 0.32
CA GLN A 181 -11.08 39.29 0.38
C GLN A 181 -11.71 38.34 1.41
N LEU A 182 -12.29 38.86 2.50
CA LEU A 182 -12.92 38.04 3.52
C LEU A 182 -14.26 37.49 3.01
N GLU A 183 -15.06 38.34 2.36
CA GLU A 183 -16.34 37.93 1.78
C GLU A 183 -16.14 36.94 0.63
N GLU A 184 -15.22 37.23 -0.29
CA GLU A 184 -14.92 36.34 -1.42
C GLU A 184 -14.32 35.00 -0.97
N TRP A 185 -13.45 35.00 0.04
CA TRP A 185 -12.95 33.76 0.63
C TRP A 185 -14.07 32.93 1.26
N GLU A 186 -15.00 33.57 1.97
CA GLU A 186 -16.12 32.88 2.61
C GLU A 186 -17.07 32.27 1.57
N ARG A 187 -17.31 32.97 0.45
CA ARG A 187 -18.06 32.44 -0.70
C ARG A 187 -17.34 31.25 -1.33
N LEU A 188 -16.05 31.39 -1.65
CA LEU A 188 -15.23 30.29 -2.19
C LEU A 188 -15.24 29.06 -1.27
N ARG A 189 -15.11 29.30 0.05
CA ARG A 189 -15.13 28.25 1.06
C ARG A 189 -16.45 27.49 1.06
N LYS A 190 -17.57 28.20 1.07
CA LYS A 190 -18.92 27.62 1.15
C LYS A 190 -19.32 26.94 -0.15
N ASP A 191 -19.07 27.58 -1.28
CA ASP A 191 -19.61 27.16 -2.57
C ASP A 191 -18.73 26.13 -3.26
N PHE A 192 -17.43 26.07 -2.93
CA PHE A 192 -16.48 25.17 -3.58
C PHE A 192 -15.61 24.37 -2.61
N LEU A 193 -14.89 25.01 -1.67
CA LEU A 193 -13.87 24.28 -0.89
C LEU A 193 -14.48 23.19 0.01
N VAL A 194 -15.57 23.49 0.72
CA VAL A 194 -16.27 22.50 1.56
C VAL A 194 -16.89 21.38 0.71
N PRO A 195 -17.68 21.67 -0.36
CA PRO A 195 -18.19 20.64 -1.26
C PRO A 195 -17.11 19.75 -1.88
N LEU A 196 -16.02 20.33 -2.38
CA LEU A 196 -14.93 19.57 -2.99
C LEU A 196 -14.24 18.66 -1.96
N THR A 197 -13.98 19.18 -0.76
CA THR A 197 -13.40 18.37 0.32
C THR A 197 -14.30 17.17 0.64
N ASN A 198 -15.59 17.43 0.89
CA ASN A 198 -16.54 16.38 1.22
C ASN A 198 -16.75 15.38 0.08
N TYR A 199 -16.73 15.84 -1.19
CA TYR A 199 -16.82 14.98 -2.38
C TYR A 199 -15.68 13.99 -2.43
N TYR A 200 -14.43 14.47 -2.33
CA TYR A 200 -13.29 13.57 -2.32
C TYR A 200 -13.35 12.67 -1.08
N ASP A 201 -13.84 13.18 0.07
CA ASP A 201 -13.98 12.39 1.31
C ASP A 201 -14.96 11.25 1.13
N ARG A 202 -16.10 11.49 0.48
CA ARG A 202 -17.07 10.46 0.13
C ARG A 202 -16.47 9.49 -0.88
N LYS A 203 -15.88 9.99 -1.96
CA LYS A 203 -15.30 9.17 -3.04
C LYS A 203 -14.26 8.18 -2.51
N ASP A 204 -13.58 8.56 -1.43
CA ASP A 204 -12.49 7.79 -0.86
C ASP A 204 -12.94 6.88 0.31
N LYS A 205 -14.23 6.91 0.67
CA LYS A 205 -14.88 5.91 1.53
C LYS A 205 -15.15 4.64 0.71
N VAL A 206 -14.09 3.88 0.47
CA VAL A 206 -14.19 2.53 -0.10
C VAL A 206 -14.57 1.52 1.01
N PRO A 207 -15.50 0.56 0.77
CA PRO A 207 -15.78 -0.54 1.69
C PRO A 207 -14.49 -1.23 2.13
N TYR A 208 -14.42 -1.71 3.38
CA TYR A 208 -13.20 -2.31 3.98
C TYR A 208 -12.48 -3.29 3.06
N GLU A 209 -13.27 -4.15 2.41
CA GLU A 209 -12.82 -5.22 1.51
C GLU A 209 -12.15 -4.71 0.22
N LYS A 210 -12.41 -3.46 -0.18
CA LYS A 210 -11.90 -2.83 -1.40
C LYS A 210 -10.81 -1.76 -1.14
N ARG A 211 -10.36 -1.60 0.11
CA ARG A 211 -9.49 -0.48 0.54
C ARG A 211 -8.08 -0.48 -0.03
N TYR A 212 -7.57 -1.63 -0.49
CA TYR A 212 -6.17 -1.76 -0.95
C TYR A 212 -5.99 -1.70 -2.47
N HIS A 213 -7.06 -1.48 -3.25
CA HIS A 213 -6.96 -1.38 -4.72
C HIS A 213 -6.32 -0.06 -5.21
N ARG A 214 -5.92 0.86 -4.32
CA ARG A 214 -5.47 2.21 -4.72
C ARG A 214 -3.97 2.34 -5.01
N GLN A 215 -3.14 1.40 -4.55
CA GLN A 215 -1.71 1.37 -4.89
C GLN A 215 -1.39 0.51 -6.13
N GLY A 216 -2.42 0.08 -6.86
CA GLY A 216 -2.29 -0.77 -8.03
C GLY A 216 -2.70 -0.14 -9.34
N ARG A 217 -2.69 -0.96 -10.40
CA ARG A 217 -3.16 -0.53 -11.74
C ARG A 217 -4.62 -0.10 -11.68
N ASP A 218 -5.00 0.85 -12.53
CA ASP A 218 -6.40 1.30 -12.63
C ASP A 218 -7.29 0.08 -12.97
N PRO A 219 -8.36 -0.21 -12.20
CA PRO A 219 -9.26 -1.32 -12.49
C PRO A 219 -9.81 -1.31 -13.93
N CYS A 220 -9.98 -0.12 -14.53
CA CYS A 220 -10.41 0.01 -15.92
C CYS A 220 -9.34 -0.45 -16.90
N GLU A 221 -8.05 -0.18 -16.62
CA GLU A 221 -6.93 -0.68 -17.43
C GLU A 221 -6.83 -2.21 -17.34
N VAL A 222 -7.01 -2.78 -16.14
CA VAL A 222 -7.03 -4.24 -15.94
C VAL A 222 -8.21 -4.86 -16.69
N LYS A 223 -9.43 -4.30 -16.54
CA LYS A 223 -10.63 -4.79 -17.23
C LYS A 223 -10.44 -4.78 -18.74
N LYS A 224 -9.97 -3.66 -19.31
CA LYS A 224 -9.69 -3.55 -20.76
C LYS A 224 -8.70 -4.60 -21.25
N TYR A 225 -7.61 -4.84 -20.50
CA TYR A 225 -6.66 -5.89 -20.85
C TYR A 225 -7.32 -7.28 -20.83
N LEU A 226 -8.15 -7.57 -19.83
CA LEU A 226 -8.84 -8.87 -19.75
C LEU A 226 -9.90 -9.05 -20.86
N GLU A 227 -10.53 -7.98 -21.33
CA GLU A 227 -11.38 -7.99 -22.52
C GLU A 227 -10.58 -8.38 -23.78
N GLU A 228 -9.38 -7.81 -23.95
CA GLU A 228 -8.47 -8.17 -25.05
C GLU A 228 -8.02 -9.63 -24.97
N VAL A 229 -7.69 -10.13 -23.78
CA VAL A 229 -7.35 -11.56 -23.55
C VAL A 229 -8.52 -12.47 -23.93
N LYS A 230 -9.73 -12.14 -23.47
CA LYS A 230 -10.95 -12.89 -23.79
C LYS A 230 -11.22 -12.90 -25.30
N ALA A 231 -11.12 -11.75 -25.95
CA ALA A 231 -11.34 -11.61 -27.39
C ALA A 231 -10.30 -12.38 -28.21
N ALA A 232 -9.02 -12.34 -27.83
CA ALA A 232 -7.95 -13.07 -28.50
C ALA A 232 -8.17 -14.59 -28.43
N ALA A 233 -8.61 -15.11 -27.27
CA ALA A 233 -8.95 -16.52 -27.11
C ALA A 233 -10.17 -16.94 -27.94
N ALA A 234 -11.21 -16.10 -28.00
CA ALA A 234 -12.40 -16.36 -28.82
C ALA A 234 -12.10 -16.39 -30.33
N ALA A 235 -11.12 -15.61 -30.79
CA ALA A 235 -10.68 -15.56 -32.18
C ALA A 235 -9.81 -16.75 -32.63
N GLY A 236 -9.61 -17.76 -31.78
CA GLY A 236 -8.74 -18.91 -32.07
C GLY A 236 -7.24 -18.56 -32.08
N GLY A 237 -6.86 -17.41 -31.52
CA GLY A 237 -5.47 -17.05 -31.29
C GLY A 237 -4.80 -18.03 -30.33
N SER A 238 -3.53 -18.37 -30.57
CA SER A 238 -2.77 -19.19 -29.63
C SER A 238 -2.61 -18.48 -28.28
N ILE A 239 -2.61 -19.25 -27.19
CA ILE A 239 -2.28 -18.85 -25.81
C ILE A 239 -1.00 -17.98 -25.73
N GLY A 240 -0.09 -18.07 -26.71
CA GLY A 240 1.13 -17.26 -26.82
C GLY A 240 0.95 -15.73 -26.98
N ILE A 241 -0.28 -15.20 -27.09
CA ILE A 241 -0.54 -13.74 -27.04
C ILE A 241 -0.60 -13.25 -25.59
N ILE A 242 -1.00 -14.10 -24.65
CA ILE A 242 -1.16 -13.72 -23.24
C ILE A 242 0.22 -13.57 -22.64
N LYS A 243 0.54 -12.36 -22.15
CA LYS A 243 1.78 -12.13 -21.45
C LYS A 243 1.61 -12.61 -19.99
N PRO A 244 2.29 -13.69 -19.55
CA PRO A 244 1.97 -14.33 -18.27
C PRO A 244 2.21 -13.47 -17.02
N ASP A 245 3.11 -12.50 -17.12
CA ASP A 245 3.47 -11.53 -16.07
C ASP A 245 2.72 -10.19 -16.20
N ALA A 246 1.68 -10.11 -17.04
CA ALA A 246 0.96 -8.86 -17.29
C ALA A 246 0.17 -8.34 -16.09
N LEU A 247 -0.38 -9.24 -15.28
CA LEU A 247 -1.18 -8.94 -14.09
C LEU A 247 -0.61 -9.71 -12.89
N LEU A 248 -0.77 -9.14 -11.70
CA LEU A 248 -0.46 -9.75 -10.40
C LEU A 248 -1.61 -10.66 -9.94
N PRO A 249 -1.36 -11.59 -8.99
CA PRO A 249 -2.41 -12.47 -8.48
C PRO A 249 -3.63 -11.72 -7.97
N ASN A 250 -3.45 -10.66 -7.17
CA ASN A 250 -4.56 -9.82 -6.68
C ASN A 250 -5.36 -9.18 -7.82
N GLU A 251 -4.67 -8.62 -8.84
CA GLU A 251 -5.31 -7.99 -9.99
C GLU A 251 -6.16 -8.99 -10.80
N ILE A 252 -5.77 -10.27 -10.89
CA ILE A 252 -6.56 -11.28 -11.60
C ILE A 252 -7.77 -11.69 -10.77
N ILE A 253 -7.53 -11.98 -9.48
CA ILE A 253 -8.51 -12.49 -8.51
C ILE A 253 -9.71 -11.53 -8.36
N ASP A 254 -9.46 -10.22 -8.42
CA ASP A 254 -10.50 -9.18 -8.37
C ASP A 254 -11.54 -9.27 -9.50
N PHE A 255 -11.18 -9.84 -10.65
CA PHE A 255 -12.04 -9.92 -11.84
C PHE A 255 -12.58 -11.32 -12.13
N VAL A 256 -12.29 -12.31 -11.29
CA VAL A 256 -12.74 -13.71 -11.49
C VAL A 256 -14.26 -13.84 -11.52
N PHE A 257 -14.95 -13.00 -10.75
CA PHE A 257 -16.42 -12.97 -10.66
C PHE A 257 -17.08 -11.98 -11.62
N ASP A 258 -16.31 -11.19 -12.38
CA ASP A 258 -16.86 -10.25 -13.35
C ASP A 258 -17.49 -11.02 -14.53
N GLU A 259 -18.75 -10.71 -14.84
CA GLU A 259 -19.53 -11.41 -15.88
C GLU A 259 -18.95 -11.19 -17.29
N ASP A 260 -18.33 -10.03 -17.52
CA ASP A 260 -17.77 -9.66 -18.82
C ASP A 260 -16.38 -10.28 -18.99
N VAL A 261 -15.53 -10.19 -17.97
CA VAL A 261 -14.09 -10.48 -18.11
C VAL A 261 -13.57 -11.68 -17.32
N GLY A 262 -14.42 -12.38 -16.55
CA GLY A 262 -13.99 -13.54 -15.74
C GLY A 262 -13.32 -14.66 -16.54
N VAL A 263 -13.74 -14.88 -17.80
CA VAL A 263 -13.06 -15.81 -18.71
C VAL A 263 -11.64 -15.34 -19.06
N GLY A 264 -11.45 -14.03 -19.25
CA GLY A 264 -10.13 -13.43 -19.47
C GLY A 264 -9.24 -13.60 -18.24
N ALA A 265 -9.80 -13.42 -17.04
CA ALA A 265 -9.08 -13.62 -15.77
C ALA A 265 -8.59 -15.08 -15.62
N GLU A 266 -9.46 -16.06 -15.88
CA GLU A 266 -9.12 -17.50 -15.87
C GLU A 266 -7.98 -17.83 -16.85
N LEU A 267 -8.02 -17.26 -18.06
CA LEU A 267 -6.98 -17.46 -19.07
C LEU A 267 -5.65 -16.83 -18.67
N GLN A 268 -5.68 -15.60 -18.14
CA GLN A 268 -4.48 -14.93 -17.61
C GLN A 268 -3.88 -15.73 -16.45
N TRP A 269 -4.71 -16.24 -15.53
CA TRP A 269 -4.26 -17.07 -14.41
C TRP A 269 -3.52 -18.32 -14.88
N LYS A 270 -4.11 -19.06 -15.83
CA LYS A 270 -3.48 -20.26 -16.40
C LYS A 270 -2.13 -19.94 -17.01
N ALA A 271 -2.04 -18.85 -17.78
CA ALA A 271 -0.76 -18.40 -18.36
C ALA A 271 0.28 -18.10 -17.27
N MET A 272 -0.11 -17.39 -16.20
CA MET A 272 0.76 -17.10 -15.05
C MET A 272 1.26 -18.39 -14.36
N VAL A 273 0.35 -19.30 -14.02
CA VAL A 273 0.71 -20.57 -13.36
C VAL A 273 1.64 -21.39 -14.25
N ASP A 274 1.37 -21.48 -15.55
CA ASP A 274 2.20 -22.22 -16.50
C ASP A 274 3.59 -21.59 -16.65
N MET A 275 3.70 -20.25 -16.62
CA MET A 275 4.99 -19.56 -16.59
C MET A 275 5.82 -20.01 -15.37
N TYR A 276 5.23 -19.99 -14.17
CA TYR A 276 5.93 -20.41 -12.95
C TYR A 276 6.27 -21.91 -12.94
N ARG A 277 5.48 -22.77 -13.59
CA ARG A 277 5.80 -24.20 -13.74
C ARG A 277 6.94 -24.47 -14.72
N THR A 278 7.02 -23.72 -15.82
CA THR A 278 7.88 -24.05 -16.97
C THR A 278 9.22 -23.33 -16.97
N GLN A 279 9.36 -22.20 -16.29
CA GLN A 279 10.64 -21.50 -16.21
C GLN A 279 11.69 -22.36 -15.49
N LYS A 280 12.73 -22.76 -16.23
CA LYS A 280 13.89 -23.50 -15.71
C LYS A 280 14.54 -22.71 -14.57
N GLN A 281 14.94 -23.42 -13.52
CA GLN A 281 15.62 -22.90 -12.33
C GLN A 281 16.73 -21.89 -12.68
N GLY A 282 16.40 -20.59 -12.62
CA GLY A 282 17.33 -19.48 -12.85
C GLY A 282 16.58 -18.16 -12.83
N LYS A 283 16.87 -17.32 -11.82
CA LYS A 283 16.08 -16.16 -11.33
C LYS A 283 14.86 -16.47 -10.45
N GLY A 284 14.99 -17.28 -9.40
CA GLY A 284 13.97 -17.34 -8.33
C GLY A 284 12.71 -18.20 -8.57
N PHE A 285 12.37 -18.54 -9.81
CA PHE A 285 11.08 -19.15 -10.16
C PHE A 285 10.86 -20.62 -9.74
N GLY A 286 11.89 -21.35 -9.31
CA GLY A 286 11.75 -22.69 -8.73
C GLY A 286 11.44 -22.74 -7.23
N LYS A 287 11.27 -21.58 -6.58
CA LYS A 287 11.25 -21.46 -5.12
C LYS A 287 9.89 -21.68 -4.46
N PHE A 288 8.76 -21.49 -5.16
CA PHE A 288 7.41 -21.61 -4.57
C PHE A 288 6.91 -23.05 -4.34
N LYS A 289 7.76 -24.05 -4.57
CA LYS A 289 7.42 -25.46 -4.38
C LYS A 289 7.29 -25.79 -2.90
N ASN A 290 6.17 -26.43 -2.55
CA ASN A 290 5.85 -26.85 -1.18
C ASN A 290 5.79 -25.64 -0.25
N TRP A 291 5.11 -24.59 -0.69
CA TRP A 291 4.82 -23.42 0.13
C TRP A 291 3.34 -23.43 0.51
N LEU A 292 3.04 -22.86 1.66
CA LEU A 292 1.69 -22.73 2.17
C LEU A 292 1.44 -21.28 2.54
N VAL A 293 0.20 -20.83 2.35
CA VAL A 293 -0.27 -19.53 2.86
C VAL A 293 -1.34 -19.79 3.89
N ALA A 294 -1.16 -19.23 5.08
CA ALA A 294 -2.10 -19.19 6.20
C ALA A 294 -2.45 -17.73 6.52
N GLY A 295 -3.51 -17.51 7.27
CA GLY A 295 -4.03 -16.17 7.53
C GLY A 295 -5.55 -16.15 7.57
N SER A 296 -6.10 -14.97 7.83
CA SER A 296 -7.52 -14.76 8.09
C SER A 296 -8.14 -13.64 7.24
N THR A 297 -7.48 -13.20 6.16
CA THR A 297 -7.94 -12.00 5.45
C THR A 297 -8.58 -12.32 4.13
N ASN A 298 -9.84 -11.90 3.96
CA ASN A 298 -10.60 -11.94 2.70
C ASN A 298 -10.08 -10.94 1.66
N PHE A 299 -8.76 -10.87 1.53
CA PHE A 299 -8.06 -10.01 0.60
C PHE A 299 -7.58 -10.79 -0.63
N ALA A 300 -7.73 -10.19 -1.81
CA ALA A 300 -7.46 -10.83 -3.10
C ALA A 300 -6.01 -11.32 -3.23
N LEU A 301 -5.03 -10.62 -2.65
CA LEU A 301 -3.64 -11.08 -2.65
C LEU A 301 -3.47 -12.39 -1.86
N GLU A 302 -4.04 -12.47 -0.65
CA GLU A 302 -3.92 -13.67 0.19
C GLU A 302 -4.55 -14.87 -0.52
N VAL A 303 -5.77 -14.70 -1.05
CA VAL A 303 -6.48 -15.74 -1.80
C VAL A 303 -5.69 -16.15 -3.05
N GLY A 304 -5.18 -15.17 -3.81
CA GLY A 304 -4.35 -15.43 -4.98
C GLY A 304 -3.10 -16.23 -4.63
N LEU A 305 -2.36 -15.83 -3.60
CA LEU A 305 -1.15 -16.56 -3.19
C LEU A 305 -1.47 -17.95 -2.63
N LYS A 306 -2.57 -18.13 -1.88
CA LYS A 306 -3.06 -19.44 -1.43
C LYS A 306 -3.24 -20.40 -2.61
N ILE A 307 -3.97 -19.96 -3.63
CA ILE A 307 -4.26 -20.76 -4.83
C ILE A 307 -2.98 -21.00 -5.64
N LEU A 308 -2.18 -19.96 -5.86
CA LEU A 308 -0.95 -20.04 -6.66
C LEU A 308 0.04 -21.03 -6.04
N MET A 309 0.33 -20.93 -4.74
CA MET A 309 1.27 -21.81 -4.05
C MET A 309 0.78 -23.26 -4.01
N SER A 310 -0.52 -23.46 -3.86
CA SER A 310 -1.14 -24.78 -3.95
C SER A 310 -0.93 -25.42 -5.33
N GLU A 311 -1.11 -24.66 -6.40
CA GLU A 311 -0.96 -25.15 -7.78
C GLU A 311 0.49 -25.36 -8.24
N LEU A 312 1.44 -24.70 -7.59
CA LEU A 312 2.88 -24.81 -7.84
C LEU A 312 3.58 -25.85 -6.95
N SER A 313 2.93 -26.30 -5.88
CA SER A 313 3.48 -27.31 -4.97
C SER A 313 3.52 -28.70 -5.60
N GLU A 314 4.39 -29.55 -5.06
CA GLU A 314 4.52 -30.95 -5.47
C GLU A 314 3.61 -31.85 -4.63
N GLU A 315 3.45 -33.10 -5.05
CA GLU A 315 2.78 -34.09 -4.21
C GLU A 315 3.52 -34.25 -2.87
N PRO A 316 2.80 -34.39 -1.73
CA PRO A 316 1.35 -34.60 -1.59
C PRO A 316 0.52 -33.30 -1.38
N TRP A 317 1.12 -32.12 -1.58
CA TRP A 317 0.51 -30.81 -1.28
C TRP A 317 -0.20 -30.20 -2.49
N LYS A 318 0.15 -30.64 -3.69
CA LYS A 318 -0.34 -30.11 -4.95
C LYS A 318 -1.87 -29.99 -4.98
N GLY A 319 -2.36 -28.78 -5.22
CA GLY A 319 -3.78 -28.49 -5.36
C GLY A 319 -4.59 -28.57 -4.06
N LYS A 320 -3.95 -28.79 -2.90
CA LYS A 320 -4.60 -28.74 -1.59
C LYS A 320 -4.62 -27.32 -1.05
N LEU A 321 -5.76 -26.92 -0.51
CA LEU A 321 -5.96 -25.65 0.18
C LEU A 321 -6.33 -25.94 1.64
N ILE A 322 -6.10 -24.98 2.54
CA ILE A 322 -6.59 -25.07 3.90
C ILE A 322 -7.74 -24.09 4.06
N GLY A 323 -8.85 -24.58 4.61
CA GLY A 323 -10.01 -23.78 4.95
C GLY A 323 -11.07 -24.63 5.65
N ARG A 324 -12.29 -24.13 5.68
CA ARG A 324 -13.49 -24.76 6.22
C ARG A 324 -14.62 -24.85 5.19
N GLU A 325 -15.23 -26.03 5.02
CA GLU A 325 -16.35 -26.17 4.07
C GLU A 325 -17.64 -25.46 4.54
N ASP A 326 -17.85 -25.32 5.85
CA ASP A 326 -19.03 -24.74 6.48
C ASP A 326 -18.72 -23.43 7.25
N TYR A 327 -19.05 -22.28 6.67
CA TYR A 327 -18.86 -21.00 7.37
C TYR A 327 -19.87 -20.80 8.50
N GLN A 328 -19.40 -20.76 9.75
CA GLN A 328 -20.07 -20.04 10.84
C GLN A 328 -19.10 -19.00 11.41
N PRO A 329 -19.47 -17.71 11.43
CA PRO A 329 -18.64 -16.67 12.02
C PRO A 329 -18.71 -16.79 13.54
N ASP A 330 -17.85 -17.62 14.12
CA ASP A 330 -17.49 -17.47 15.51
C ASP A 330 -16.11 -16.80 15.59
N TRP A 331 -16.12 -15.54 16.03
CA TRP A 331 -14.93 -14.71 16.24
C TRP A 331 -14.15 -15.13 17.50
N SER A 332 -14.60 -16.17 18.22
CA SER A 332 -13.96 -16.65 19.44
C SER A 332 -12.57 -17.26 19.20
N GLY A 333 -12.28 -17.74 17.99
CA GLY A 333 -10.97 -18.34 17.64
C GLY A 333 -10.60 -19.60 18.44
N GLU A 334 -11.50 -20.11 19.29
CA GLU A 334 -11.21 -21.21 20.24
C GLU A 334 -11.36 -22.61 19.62
N ASP A 335 -11.99 -22.74 18.44
CA ASP A 335 -12.12 -24.01 17.69
C ASP A 335 -11.82 -23.79 16.19
N ASP A 336 -10.54 -23.59 15.83
CA ASP A 336 -10.11 -23.60 14.42
C ASP A 336 -10.21 -25.02 13.84
N GLN A 337 -11.36 -25.31 13.21
CA GLN A 337 -11.67 -26.59 12.56
C GLN A 337 -11.22 -26.64 11.09
N SER A 338 -10.26 -25.82 10.68
CA SER A 338 -9.73 -25.87 9.31
C SER A 338 -9.16 -27.25 8.99
N ASP A 339 -9.34 -27.67 7.74
CA ASP A 339 -8.81 -28.92 7.19
C ASP A 339 -8.36 -28.73 5.74
N TRP A 340 -7.76 -29.78 5.17
CA TRP A 340 -7.38 -29.85 3.76
C TRP A 340 -8.60 -29.97 2.86
N ILE A 341 -8.72 -29.07 1.89
CA ILE A 341 -9.76 -29.06 0.87
C ILE A 341 -9.14 -29.32 -0.50
N GLN A 342 -9.82 -30.13 -1.32
CA GLN A 342 -9.39 -30.48 -2.68
C GLN A 342 -10.61 -30.76 -3.57
N GLY A 343 -10.44 -30.66 -4.90
CA GLY A 343 -11.47 -31.07 -5.88
C GLY A 343 -12.04 -29.95 -6.75
N HIS A 344 -11.58 -28.71 -6.57
CA HIS A 344 -11.98 -27.57 -7.40
C HIS A 344 -11.05 -27.42 -8.62
N HIS A 345 -11.64 -27.20 -9.79
CA HIS A 345 -10.92 -27.28 -11.07
C HIS A 345 -10.59 -25.91 -11.67
N ASP A 346 -11.55 -24.99 -11.71
CA ASP A 346 -11.37 -23.63 -12.23
C ASP A 346 -11.02 -22.64 -11.11
N LEU A 347 -10.53 -21.45 -11.48
CA LEU A 347 -10.14 -20.41 -10.53
C LEU A 347 -11.36 -19.91 -9.76
N LYS A 348 -12.51 -19.77 -10.42
CA LYS A 348 -13.74 -19.24 -9.83
C LYS A 348 -14.22 -20.08 -8.64
N SER A 349 -14.32 -21.39 -8.79
CA SER A 349 -14.74 -22.30 -7.73
C SER A 349 -13.74 -22.34 -6.55
N LYS A 350 -12.43 -22.27 -6.82
CA LYS A 350 -11.41 -22.12 -5.78
C LYS A 350 -11.56 -20.80 -5.03
N CYS A 351 -11.82 -19.71 -5.75
CA CYS A 351 -12.12 -18.40 -5.19
C CYS A 351 -13.37 -18.45 -4.32
N GLU A 352 -14.49 -18.95 -4.82
CA GLU A 352 -15.75 -19.06 -4.05
C GLU A 352 -15.57 -19.81 -2.74
N LEU A 353 -14.79 -20.90 -2.78
CA LEU A 353 -14.43 -21.63 -1.58
C LEU A 353 -13.60 -20.76 -0.63
N MET A 354 -12.50 -20.18 -1.10
CA MET A 354 -11.58 -19.43 -0.24
C MET A 354 -12.27 -18.24 0.42
N TRP A 355 -13.08 -17.47 -0.29
CA TRP A 355 -13.81 -16.33 0.32
C TRP A 355 -14.84 -16.75 1.37
N LYS A 356 -15.38 -17.97 1.28
CA LYS A 356 -16.27 -18.54 2.30
C LYS A 356 -15.51 -19.11 3.50
N SER A 357 -14.22 -19.40 3.37
CA SER A 357 -13.50 -20.32 4.25
C SER A 357 -12.11 -19.86 4.68
N ASN A 358 -11.82 -18.57 4.52
CA ASN A 358 -10.47 -18.04 4.45
C ASN A 358 -9.69 -17.97 5.78
N TYR A 359 -10.27 -18.46 6.86
CA TYR A 359 -9.63 -18.41 8.17
C TYR A 359 -8.84 -19.69 8.42
N CYS A 360 -7.53 -19.58 8.59
CA CYS A 360 -6.72 -20.64 9.19
C CYS A 360 -5.57 -20.04 10.02
N GLY A 361 -5.57 -20.34 11.32
CA GLY A 361 -4.51 -19.95 12.23
C GLY A 361 -3.20 -20.70 11.92
N VAL A 362 -2.06 -20.02 12.12
CA VAL A 362 -0.74 -20.60 11.82
C VAL A 362 -0.49 -21.89 12.58
N PHE A 363 -0.93 -21.99 13.83
CA PHE A 363 -0.80 -23.24 14.60
C PHE A 363 -1.56 -24.39 13.95
N ARG A 364 -2.80 -24.17 13.52
CA ARG A 364 -3.62 -25.19 12.87
C ARG A 364 -3.01 -25.61 11.53
N ALA A 365 -2.56 -24.65 10.72
CA ALA A 365 -1.84 -24.93 9.48
C ALA A 365 -0.61 -25.82 9.71
N ILE A 366 0.19 -25.54 10.75
CA ILE A 366 1.35 -26.35 11.12
C ILE A 366 0.95 -27.75 11.59
N GLU A 367 -0.13 -27.88 12.35
CA GLU A 367 -0.64 -29.19 12.79
C GLU A 367 -1.07 -30.04 11.60
N LEU A 368 -1.82 -29.48 10.65
CA LEU A 368 -2.24 -30.15 9.42
C LEU A 368 -1.06 -30.59 8.55
N ILE A 369 0.01 -29.78 8.48
CA ILE A 369 1.26 -30.17 7.80
C ILE A 369 1.87 -31.40 8.49
N LEU A 370 2.01 -31.36 9.82
CA LEU A 370 2.64 -32.45 10.58
C LEU A 370 1.80 -33.73 10.57
N GLU A 371 0.48 -33.62 10.66
CA GLU A 371 -0.45 -34.75 10.57
C GLU A 371 -0.28 -35.49 9.24
N LEU A 372 -0.33 -34.75 8.12
CA LEU A 372 -0.11 -35.32 6.80
C LEU A 372 1.30 -35.91 6.66
N ALA A 373 2.31 -35.16 7.10
CA ALA A 373 3.71 -35.58 6.98
C ALA A 373 4.00 -36.88 7.73
N VAL A 374 3.48 -37.04 8.94
CA VAL A 374 3.63 -38.25 9.74
C VAL A 374 2.86 -39.41 9.11
N ASN A 375 1.62 -39.18 8.70
CA ASN A 375 0.77 -40.22 8.10
C ASN A 375 1.35 -40.75 6.78
N ALA A 376 1.95 -39.88 5.97
CA ALA A 376 2.58 -40.24 4.71
C ALA A 376 4.07 -40.58 4.83
N ASN A 377 4.65 -40.51 6.04
CA ASN A 377 6.08 -40.70 6.31
C ASN A 377 6.99 -39.90 5.34
N LEU A 378 6.74 -38.60 5.26
CA LEU A 378 7.42 -37.72 4.30
C LEU A 378 8.90 -37.56 4.62
N LYS A 379 9.70 -37.55 3.55
CA LYS A 379 11.11 -37.16 3.63
C LYS A 379 11.24 -35.65 3.69
N ALA A 380 12.36 -35.18 4.24
CA ALA A 380 12.73 -33.77 4.31
C ALA A 380 12.52 -32.98 3.01
N GLU A 381 12.87 -33.58 1.86
CA GLU A 381 12.75 -32.95 0.54
C GLU A 381 11.29 -32.64 0.12
N HIS A 382 10.33 -33.41 0.66
CA HIS A 382 8.91 -33.28 0.37
C HIS A 382 8.15 -32.47 1.41
N MET A 383 8.81 -31.98 2.47
CA MET A 383 8.15 -31.15 3.49
C MET A 383 7.79 -29.76 2.94
N ILE A 384 6.81 -29.12 3.57
CA ILE A 384 6.56 -27.68 3.37
C ILE A 384 7.80 -26.89 3.80
N LYS A 385 8.29 -26.01 2.91
CA LYS A 385 9.54 -25.27 3.09
C LYS A 385 9.32 -23.86 3.64
N LYS A 386 8.19 -23.23 3.29
CA LYS A 386 7.86 -21.88 3.72
C LYS A 386 6.36 -21.76 4.00
N VAL A 387 6.02 -21.05 5.06
CA VAL A 387 4.64 -20.69 5.40
C VAL A 387 4.53 -19.17 5.39
N LEU A 388 3.69 -18.63 4.51
CA LEU A 388 3.31 -17.23 4.54
C LEU A 388 2.14 -17.05 5.49
N VAL A 389 2.17 -15.99 6.27
CA VAL A 389 1.15 -15.67 7.26
C VAL A 389 0.72 -14.22 7.06
N PHE A 390 -0.49 -14.02 6.56
CA PHE A 390 -1.05 -12.67 6.42
C PHE A 390 -1.65 -12.19 7.73
N ASN A 391 -1.34 -10.94 8.10
CA ASN A 391 -1.97 -10.18 9.16
C ASN A 391 -2.13 -10.94 10.49
N TRP A 392 -1.01 -11.47 10.99
CA TRP A 392 -0.96 -12.16 12.27
C TRP A 392 -1.55 -11.29 13.39
N GLU A 393 -2.59 -11.78 14.04
CA GLU A 393 -3.20 -11.11 15.18
C GLU A 393 -2.24 -11.12 16.39
N ASN A 394 -1.85 -9.92 16.84
CA ASN A 394 -1.03 -9.80 18.03
C ASN A 394 -1.79 -10.32 19.25
N PRO A 395 -1.23 -11.26 20.03
CA PRO A 395 -1.86 -11.69 21.27
C PRO A 395 -2.05 -10.46 22.16
N GLN A 396 -3.28 -10.22 22.62
CA GLN A 396 -3.66 -9.15 23.57
C GLN A 396 -3.76 -7.72 23.02
N GLY A 397 -3.77 -7.50 21.70
CA GLY A 397 -4.05 -6.16 21.13
C GLY A 397 -3.05 -5.06 21.51
N SER A 398 -1.86 -5.45 21.98
CA SER A 398 -0.81 -4.51 22.38
C SER A 398 -0.21 -3.83 21.16
N LEU A 399 -0.18 -2.48 21.18
CA LEU A 399 0.49 -1.64 20.19
C LEU A 399 2.03 -1.61 20.36
N LEU A 400 2.58 -2.36 21.33
CA LEU A 400 4.02 -2.38 21.60
C LEU A 400 4.72 -3.43 20.72
N PHE A 401 5.48 -2.93 19.76
CA PHE A 401 6.22 -3.69 18.76
C PHE A 401 7.10 -4.82 19.34
N GLU A 402 7.87 -4.54 20.40
CA GLU A 402 8.77 -5.53 21.03
C GLU A 402 8.02 -6.77 21.50
N TYR A 403 6.78 -6.58 21.98
CA TYR A 403 5.92 -7.68 22.42
C TYR A 403 5.46 -8.54 21.24
N ALA A 404 5.06 -7.91 20.13
CA ALA A 404 4.67 -8.61 18.91
C ALA A 404 5.82 -9.46 18.34
N TYR A 405 7.03 -8.91 18.32
CA TYR A 405 8.22 -9.64 17.91
C TYR A 405 8.49 -10.84 18.83
N GLU A 406 8.44 -10.65 20.15
CA GLU A 406 8.64 -11.73 21.11
C GLU A 406 7.55 -12.81 21.03
N ALA A 407 6.31 -12.43 20.74
CA ALA A 407 5.24 -13.39 20.49
C ALA A 407 5.54 -14.26 19.26
N LYS A 408 6.00 -13.66 18.14
CA LYS A 408 6.41 -14.40 16.93
C LYS A 408 7.60 -15.33 17.21
N ARG A 409 8.58 -14.88 18.00
CA ARG A 409 9.71 -15.73 18.42
C ARG A 409 9.25 -16.94 19.24
N ARG A 410 8.38 -16.72 20.24
CA ARG A 410 7.80 -17.81 21.06
C ARG A 410 6.95 -18.77 20.23
N LEU A 411 6.17 -18.25 19.28
CA LEU A 411 5.41 -19.05 18.32
C LEU A 411 6.35 -19.98 17.54
N PHE A 412 7.42 -19.43 16.98
CA PHE A 412 8.37 -20.21 16.19
C PHE A 412 9.05 -21.31 17.01
N GLU A 413 9.49 -21.03 18.23
CA GLU A 413 10.09 -22.06 19.12
C GLU A 413 9.09 -23.17 19.49
N LYS A 414 7.80 -22.84 19.62
CA LYS A 414 6.75 -23.84 19.84
C LYS A 414 6.53 -24.71 18.59
N ILE A 415 6.54 -24.12 17.41
CA ILE A 415 6.47 -24.85 16.13
C ILE A 415 7.65 -25.80 16.00
N ARG A 416 8.88 -25.30 16.23
CA ARG A 416 10.10 -26.10 16.22
C ARG A 416 10.03 -27.29 17.17
N SER A 417 9.53 -27.08 18.39
CA SER A 417 9.34 -28.14 19.38
C SER A 417 8.36 -29.22 18.88
N LYS A 418 7.25 -28.84 18.25
CA LYS A 418 6.27 -29.78 17.67
C LYS A 418 6.87 -30.65 16.56
N TYR A 419 7.71 -30.08 15.68
CA TYR A 419 8.41 -30.86 14.65
C TYR A 419 9.33 -31.91 15.29
N LYS A 420 10.12 -31.50 16.29
CA LYS A 420 11.01 -32.40 17.03
C LYS A 420 10.25 -33.54 17.73
N GLU A 421 9.11 -33.25 18.36
CA GLU A 421 8.24 -34.26 18.99
C GLU A 421 7.71 -35.29 17.98
N LYS A 422 7.52 -34.90 16.72
CA LYS A 422 7.10 -35.78 15.62
C LYS A 422 8.26 -36.49 14.91
N GLY A 423 9.49 -36.35 15.40
CA GLY A 423 10.68 -37.02 14.87
C GLY A 423 11.36 -36.30 13.71
N TYR A 424 10.98 -35.05 13.43
CA TYR A 424 11.58 -34.22 12.39
C TYR A 424 12.66 -33.30 12.96
N GLY A 425 13.76 -33.10 12.22
CA GLY A 425 14.85 -32.20 12.59
C GLY A 425 14.54 -30.73 12.34
N ASP A 426 15.42 -29.84 12.82
CA ASP A 426 15.27 -28.39 12.66
C ASP A 426 15.35 -27.96 11.18
N GLU A 427 16.02 -28.74 10.34
CA GLU A 427 16.23 -28.48 8.91
C GLU A 427 14.97 -28.57 8.05
N VAL A 428 13.91 -29.23 8.56
CA VAL A 428 12.62 -29.35 7.85
C VAL A 428 11.53 -28.47 8.44
N VAL A 429 11.85 -27.70 9.49
CA VAL A 429 10.93 -26.71 10.04
C VAL A 429 10.78 -25.59 9.00
N PRO A 430 9.55 -25.27 8.55
CA PRO A 430 9.35 -24.29 7.51
C PRO A 430 9.76 -22.90 8.00
N HIS A 431 10.37 -22.12 7.10
CA HIS A 431 10.59 -20.70 7.36
C HIS A 431 9.25 -19.96 7.32
N ILE A 432 8.97 -19.11 8.31
CA ILE A 432 7.70 -18.39 8.39
C ILE A 432 7.87 -16.95 7.89
N LEU A 433 7.11 -16.53 6.89
CA LEU A 433 7.04 -15.13 6.48
C LEU A 433 5.75 -14.51 7.02
N PHE A 434 5.85 -13.69 8.05
CA PHE A 434 4.74 -12.88 8.53
C PHE A 434 4.62 -11.62 7.67
N TRP A 435 3.60 -11.55 6.82
CA TRP A 435 3.31 -10.39 5.99
C TRP A 435 2.14 -9.61 6.56
N ASP A 436 2.44 -8.48 7.19
CA ASP A 436 1.46 -7.54 7.69
C ASP A 436 1.14 -6.52 6.59
N VAL A 437 -0.03 -6.66 5.97
CA VAL A 437 -0.49 -5.74 4.90
C VAL A 437 -1.36 -4.62 5.45
N TYR A 438 -1.67 -4.61 6.74
CA TYR A 438 -2.39 -3.51 7.37
C TYR A 438 -1.46 -2.33 7.66
N ASP A 439 -1.93 -1.11 7.36
CA ASP A 439 -1.24 0.15 7.64
C ASP A 439 -1.31 0.52 9.13
N TYR A 440 -0.78 -0.35 10.00
CA TYR A 440 -0.47 0.04 11.36
C TYR A 440 0.86 0.81 11.39
N PRO A 441 1.03 1.83 12.24
CA PRO A 441 2.30 2.52 12.39
C PRO A 441 3.34 1.54 12.98
N ILE A 442 4.25 1.07 12.13
CA ILE A 442 5.37 0.19 12.49
C ILE A 442 6.66 0.98 12.33
N PRO A 443 7.65 0.85 13.24
CA PRO A 443 8.91 1.58 13.09
C PRO A 443 9.66 1.13 11.83
N ASP A 444 10.23 2.08 11.08
CA ASP A 444 10.87 1.87 9.77
C ASP A 444 11.95 0.77 9.76
N SER A 445 12.65 0.59 10.88
CA SER A 445 13.67 -0.45 11.06
C SER A 445 13.11 -1.87 11.04
N TRP A 446 11.79 -2.02 11.01
CA TRP A 446 11.09 -3.30 11.12
C TRP A 446 10.22 -3.65 9.92
N ILE A 447 10.23 -2.82 8.87
CA ILE A 447 9.48 -3.07 7.62
C ILE A 447 9.87 -4.43 7.02
N CYS A 448 11.14 -4.82 7.13
CA CYS A 448 11.59 -6.16 6.76
C CYS A 448 12.63 -6.69 7.75
N THR A 449 12.25 -7.53 8.71
CA THR A 449 13.22 -8.07 9.70
C THR A 449 13.41 -9.56 9.52
N GLN A 450 14.67 -9.98 9.42
CA GLN A 450 15.03 -11.39 9.32
C GLN A 450 15.48 -11.92 10.69
N HIS A 451 14.90 -13.04 11.10
CA HIS A 451 15.29 -13.83 12.26
C HIS A 451 15.58 -15.27 11.80
N PRO A 452 16.44 -16.04 12.49
CA PRO A 452 16.53 -17.47 12.26
C PRO A 452 15.13 -18.13 12.32
N GLY A 453 14.67 -18.65 11.18
CA GLY A 453 13.38 -19.36 11.05
C GLY A 453 12.16 -18.52 10.69
N PHE A 454 12.21 -17.18 10.78
CA PHE A 454 11.11 -16.34 10.30
C PHE A 454 11.54 -14.96 9.81
N THR A 455 10.72 -14.37 8.96
CA THR A 455 10.85 -12.99 8.48
C THR A 455 9.56 -12.24 8.76
N THR A 456 9.66 -10.99 9.18
CA THR A 456 8.52 -10.06 9.20
C THR A 456 8.64 -9.13 8.01
N LEU A 457 7.53 -8.93 7.29
CA LEU A 457 7.39 -7.98 6.19
C LEU A 457 6.15 -7.15 6.47
N SER A 458 6.26 -5.82 6.35
CA SER A 458 5.14 -4.90 6.56
C SER A 458 4.91 -4.03 5.34
N GLY A 459 3.65 -3.65 5.15
CA GLY A 459 3.21 -2.84 4.02
C GLY A 459 2.80 -3.67 2.81
N PHE A 460 2.11 -3.00 1.88
CA PHE A 460 1.59 -3.59 0.66
C PHE A 460 1.69 -2.57 -0.46
N SER A 461 2.22 -2.98 -1.61
CA SER A 461 2.13 -2.25 -2.88
C SER A 461 2.26 -3.25 -4.03
N ASP A 462 1.72 -2.93 -5.21
CA ASP A 462 1.84 -3.79 -6.39
C ASP A 462 3.32 -4.00 -6.78
N SER A 463 4.16 -2.97 -6.60
CA SER A 463 5.61 -3.08 -6.77
C SER A 463 6.26 -4.07 -5.80
N LEU A 464 5.79 -4.12 -4.55
CA LEU A 464 6.30 -5.05 -3.54
C LEU A 464 5.85 -6.48 -3.85
N VAL A 465 4.59 -6.68 -4.25
CA VAL A 465 4.07 -7.99 -4.69
C VAL A 465 4.85 -8.47 -5.91
N LYS A 466 5.08 -7.59 -6.90
CA LYS A 466 5.88 -7.91 -8.07
C LYS A 466 7.31 -8.31 -7.70
N SER A 467 7.98 -7.50 -6.87
CA SER A 467 9.31 -7.79 -6.36
C SER A 467 9.35 -9.14 -5.63
N PHE A 468 8.34 -9.43 -4.81
CA PHE A 468 8.24 -10.71 -4.10
C PHE A 468 8.14 -11.89 -5.08
N LEU A 469 7.31 -11.77 -6.11
CA LEU A 469 7.15 -12.80 -7.13
C LEU A 469 8.42 -13.00 -7.98
N ASP A 470 9.02 -11.90 -8.47
CA ASP A 470 10.21 -11.91 -9.32
C ASP A 470 11.44 -12.49 -8.60
N ASN A 471 11.52 -12.36 -7.27
CA ASN A 471 12.63 -12.87 -6.47
C ASN A 471 12.38 -14.28 -5.89
N GLY A 472 11.27 -14.92 -6.27
CA GLY A 472 10.88 -16.25 -5.80
C GLY A 472 10.54 -16.26 -4.31
N GLY A 473 9.89 -15.20 -3.86
CA GLY A 473 9.39 -14.97 -2.52
C GLY A 473 10.47 -14.65 -1.47
N GLU A 474 11.66 -14.27 -1.91
CA GLU A 474 12.69 -13.69 -1.06
C GLU A 474 12.62 -12.17 -1.13
N ILE A 475 12.54 -11.52 0.03
CA ILE A 475 12.47 -10.06 0.19
C ILE A 475 13.42 -9.66 1.32
N ASP A 476 14.14 -8.58 1.09
CA ASP A 476 14.96 -7.89 2.08
C ASP A 476 14.71 -6.37 2.01
N HIS A 477 15.43 -5.60 2.82
CA HIS A 477 15.33 -4.15 2.85
C HIS A 477 15.58 -3.48 1.49
N HIS A 478 16.46 -4.04 0.65
CA HIS A 478 16.75 -3.46 -0.67
C HIS A 478 15.54 -3.62 -1.60
N HIS A 479 14.95 -4.82 -1.62
CA HIS A 479 13.76 -5.10 -2.42
C HIS A 479 12.56 -4.24 -1.99
N VAL A 480 12.38 -4.04 -0.68
CA VAL A 480 11.34 -3.14 -0.15
C VAL A 480 11.60 -1.70 -0.59
N MET A 481 12.83 -1.22 -0.42
CA MET A 481 13.23 0.13 -0.84
C MET A 481 12.98 0.36 -2.33
N GLU A 482 13.39 -0.57 -3.19
CA GLU A 482 13.15 -0.50 -4.63
C GLU A 482 11.66 -0.50 -4.97
N ALA A 483 10.87 -1.34 -4.32
CA ALA A 483 9.42 -1.41 -4.54
C ALA A 483 8.72 -0.09 -4.19
N VAL A 484 9.10 0.55 -3.09
CA VAL A 484 8.54 1.83 -2.65
C VAL A 484 8.78 2.93 -3.69
N ILE A 485 9.99 3.02 -4.24
CA ILE A 485 10.36 4.08 -5.21
C ILE A 485 10.10 3.71 -6.68
N ALA A 486 9.61 2.50 -6.95
CA ALA A 486 9.29 2.02 -8.30
C ALA A 486 7.98 2.61 -8.85
N HIS A 487 7.12 3.19 -8.00
CA HIS A 487 5.84 3.74 -8.46
C HIS A 487 6.04 4.82 -9.54
N LYS A 488 5.13 4.86 -10.52
CA LYS A 488 5.22 5.74 -11.70
C LYS A 488 5.34 7.22 -11.33
N GLU A 489 4.73 7.62 -10.23
CA GLU A 489 4.71 9.00 -9.73
C GLU A 489 6.04 9.44 -9.11
N TYR A 490 6.92 8.50 -8.71
CA TYR A 490 8.30 8.84 -8.32
C TYR A 490 9.24 9.04 -9.51
N GLN A 491 8.87 8.58 -10.72
CA GLN A 491 9.75 8.64 -11.89
C GLN A 491 9.99 10.05 -12.46
N PRO A 492 9.04 11.00 -12.37
CA PRO A 492 9.28 12.39 -12.75
C PRO A 492 10.30 13.15 -11.89
N LEU A 493 10.69 12.62 -10.72
CA LEU A 493 11.66 13.30 -9.86
C LEU A 493 13.03 13.36 -10.51
N VAL A 494 13.69 14.53 -10.45
CA VAL A 494 14.99 14.79 -11.09
C VAL A 494 15.95 15.53 -10.18
N VAL A 495 17.25 15.28 -10.31
CA VAL A 495 18.31 16.02 -9.59
C VAL A 495 18.96 17.01 -10.55
N VAL A 496 19.15 18.27 -10.13
CA VAL A 496 19.62 19.36 -11.02
C VAL A 496 20.76 20.22 -10.45
N ASP A 497 21.37 19.82 -9.34
CA ASP A 497 22.50 20.52 -8.73
C ASP A 497 23.85 19.84 -8.93
#